data_AF-R5EVV2-F1
#
_entry.id   AF-R5EVV2-F1
#
_cell.length_a   1.000
_cell.length_b   1.000
_cell.length_c   1.000
_cell.angle_alpha   90.00
_cell.angle_beta   90.00
_cell.angle_gamma   90.00
#
_symmetry.space_group_name_H-M   'P 1'
#
loop_
_entity.id
_entity.type
_entity.pdbx_description
1 polymer ?
#
loop_
_entity_poly.entity_id
_entity_poly.type
_entity_poly.pdbx_seq_one_letter_code
_entity_poly.pdbx_strand_id
1 'polypeptide(L)'
;MFKFLSQFFDEKKYFLSTVEVSSYIPGRIRCYSSLIKNNHENALILEDYFSKFDELNSFKINEVTGSVLIEYDAEKITRNPELREIEEELKKKASK
;
A
#
# COMPACT_ATOMS: atom_id res chain seq x y z
N MET A 1 15.42 -6.65 -1.51
CA MET A 1 15.14 -7.82 -0.69
C MET A 1 15.75 -7.62 0.69
N PHE A 2 15.00 -7.06 1.63
CA PHE A 2 15.32 -7.20 3.06
C PHE A 2 14.98 -8.62 3.53
N LYS A 3 15.64 -9.62 2.92
CA LYS A 3 15.47 -11.06 3.19
C LYS A 3 15.72 -11.42 4.66
N PHE A 4 16.39 -10.55 5.40
CA PHE A 4 16.68 -10.68 6.82
C PHE A 4 15.56 -10.12 7.72
N LEU A 5 14.89 -9.04 7.33
CA LEU A 5 13.86 -8.41 8.16
C LEU A 5 12.51 -9.12 8.06
N SER A 6 12.19 -9.78 6.94
CA SER A 6 10.96 -10.58 6.80
C SER A 6 10.87 -11.74 7.80
N GLN A 7 11.98 -12.16 8.40
CA GLN A 7 12.02 -13.18 9.45
C GLN A 7 11.68 -12.62 10.85
N PHE A 8 11.69 -11.29 11.01
CA PHE A 8 11.47 -10.60 12.29
C PHE A 8 10.35 -9.54 12.24
N PHE A 9 9.92 -9.11 11.06
CA PHE A 9 8.96 -8.04 10.84
C PHE A 9 7.99 -8.37 9.69
N ASP A 10 6.71 -8.14 9.95
CA ASP A 10 5.66 -8.12 8.93
C ASP A 10 5.83 -6.86 8.06
N GLU A 11 6.34 -7.04 6.84
CA GLU A 11 6.64 -5.96 5.89
C GLU A 11 5.40 -5.12 5.57
N LYS A 12 4.22 -5.75 5.44
CA LYS A 12 2.92 -5.09 5.27
C LYS A 12 2.64 -4.21 6.48
N LYS A 13 2.74 -4.74 7.70
CA LYS A 13 2.49 -3.98 8.93
C LYS A 13 3.44 -2.79 9.08
N TYR A 14 4.70 -2.96 8.72
CA TYR A 14 5.69 -1.88 8.78
C TYR A 14 5.37 -0.77 7.75
N PHE A 15 5.04 -1.14 6.51
CA PHE A 15 4.56 -0.18 5.50
C PHE A 15 3.30 0.56 5.99
N LEU A 16 2.29 -0.17 6.45
CA LEU A 16 1.05 0.42 6.97
C LEU A 16 1.27 1.30 8.19
N SER A 17 2.30 1.04 9.00
CA SER A 17 2.63 1.89 10.16
C SER A 17 3.25 3.22 9.76
N THR A 18 4.06 3.25 8.70
CA THR A 18 4.86 4.41 8.27
C THR A 18 4.17 5.29 7.25
N VAL A 19 3.15 4.77 6.57
CA VAL A 19 2.44 5.48 5.52
C VAL A 19 1.56 6.61 6.06
N GLU A 20 1.60 7.75 5.36
CA GLU A 20 0.74 8.92 5.56
C GLU A 20 -0.32 8.94 4.46
N VAL A 21 -1.60 8.99 4.83
CA VAL A 21 -2.69 8.95 3.85
C VAL A 21 -3.05 10.38 3.45
N SER A 22 -2.86 10.69 2.18
CA SER A 22 -3.13 12.02 1.62
C SER A 22 -4.59 12.22 1.23
N SER A 23 -5.24 11.16 0.74
CA SER A 23 -6.66 11.19 0.39
C SER A 23 -7.22 9.78 0.37
N TYR A 24 -8.42 9.62 0.94
CA TYR A 24 -9.19 8.38 0.91
C TYR A 24 -10.57 8.65 0.29
N ILE A 25 -10.92 7.88 -0.72
CA ILE A 25 -12.26 7.73 -1.28
C ILE A 25 -12.47 6.23 -1.46
N PRO A 26 -13.67 5.65 -1.19
CA PRO A 26 -13.90 4.23 -1.49
C PRO A 26 -13.50 3.89 -2.93
N GLY A 27 -12.62 2.89 -3.09
CA GLY A 27 -12.06 2.49 -4.39
C GLY A 27 -10.79 3.26 -4.82
N ARG A 28 -10.34 4.25 -4.06
CA ARG A 28 -9.13 5.04 -4.39
C ARG A 28 -8.43 5.61 -3.16
N ILE A 29 -7.18 5.19 -2.96
CA ILE A 29 -6.34 5.67 -1.87
C ILE A 29 -5.06 6.28 -2.44
N ARG A 30 -4.71 7.48 -1.97
CA ARG A 30 -3.40 8.08 -2.19
C ARG A 30 -2.68 8.22 -0.87
N CYS A 31 -1.44 7.79 -0.84
CA CYS A 31 -0.59 7.90 0.32
C CYS A 31 0.86 8.23 -0.03
N TYR A 32 1.63 8.55 1.02
CA TYR A 32 3.05 8.82 0.96
C TYR A 32 3.78 7.92 1.94
N SER A 33 4.89 7.33 1.51
CA SER A 33 5.75 6.52 2.36
C SER A 33 7.20 6.95 2.20
N SER A 34 7.84 7.28 3.32
CA SER A 34 9.28 7.54 3.39
C SER A 34 10.12 6.31 3.05
N LEU A 35 9.56 5.10 3.18
CA LEU A 35 10.22 3.85 2.79
C LEU A 35 10.34 3.69 1.28
N ILE A 36 9.46 4.34 0.51
CA ILE A 36 9.45 4.32 -0.96
C ILE A 36 10.24 5.49 -1.53
N LYS A 37 10.30 6.61 -0.83
CA LYS A 37 10.99 7.82 -1.28
C LYS A 37 12.49 7.56 -1.52
N ASN A 38 12.94 7.83 -2.75
CA ASN A 38 14.28 7.57 -3.26
C ASN A 38 14.76 6.12 -3.05
N ASN A 39 13.85 5.14 -3.04
CA ASN A 39 14.17 3.75 -2.81
C ASN A 39 13.52 2.84 -3.86
N HIS A 40 14.25 2.62 -4.96
CA HIS A 40 13.82 1.80 -6.09
C HIS A 40 13.53 0.34 -5.69
N GLU A 41 14.34 -0.23 -4.79
CA GLU A 41 14.18 -1.62 -4.36
C GLU A 41 12.86 -1.83 -3.62
N ASN A 42 12.51 -0.92 -2.71
CA ASN A 42 11.24 -0.98 -2.01
C ASN A 42 10.05 -0.68 -2.94
N ALA A 43 10.23 0.19 -3.94
CA ALA A 43 9.22 0.42 -4.96
C ALA A 43 8.92 -0.87 -5.72
N LEU A 44 9.94 -1.57 -6.24
CA LEU A 44 9.77 -2.85 -6.94
C LEU A 44 9.10 -3.93 -6.09
N ILE A 45 9.46 -4.04 -4.80
CA ILE A 45 8.81 -4.99 -3.88
C ILE A 45 7.32 -4.66 -3.73
N LEU A 46 6.99 -3.37 -3.61
CA LEU A 46 5.61 -2.91 -3.47
C LEU A 46 4.81 -3.10 -4.76
N GLU A 47 5.44 -2.92 -5.93
CA GLU A 47 4.84 -3.23 -7.23
C GLU A 47 4.55 -4.73 -7.37
N ASP A 48 5.52 -5.59 -7.06
CA ASP A 48 5.34 -7.06 -7.08
C ASP A 48 4.23 -7.49 -6.11
N TYR A 49 4.20 -6.90 -4.91
CA TYR A 49 3.15 -7.16 -3.94
C TYR A 49 1.76 -6.76 -4.46
N PHE A 50 1.59 -5.55 -4.99
CA PHE A 50 0.28 -5.11 -5.50
C PHE A 50 -0.15 -5.83 -6.78
N SER A 51 0.79 -6.29 -7.60
CA SER A 51 0.48 -7.04 -8.83
C SER A 51 -0.23 -8.38 -8.60
N LYS A 52 -0.20 -8.90 -7.35
CA LYS A 52 -0.83 -10.17 -6.97
C LYS A 52 -2.33 -10.04 -6.70
N PHE A 53 -2.87 -8.83 -6.69
CA PHE A 53 -4.26 -8.58 -6.37
C PHE A 53 -5.09 -8.27 -7.61
N ASP A 54 -5.98 -9.19 -7.96
CA ASP A 54 -6.91 -9.03 -9.09
C ASP A 54 -8.01 -7.99 -8.81
N GLU A 55 -8.22 -7.61 -7.55
CA GLU A 55 -9.21 -6.60 -7.15
C GLU A 55 -8.71 -5.16 -7.37
N LEU A 56 -7.41 -4.97 -7.63
CA LEU A 56 -6.85 -3.66 -7.97
C LEU A 56 -7.12 -3.36 -9.44
N ASN A 57 -7.76 -2.23 -9.70
CA ASN A 57 -7.94 -1.71 -11.05
C ASN A 57 -6.62 -1.13 -11.58
N SER A 58 -5.88 -0.42 -10.73
CA SER A 58 -4.56 0.11 -11.06
C SER A 58 -3.79 0.46 -9.79
N PHE A 59 -2.46 0.51 -9.90
CA PHE A 59 -1.62 1.16 -8.90
C PHE A 59 -0.51 1.95 -9.59
N LYS A 60 -0.08 3.05 -8.95
CA LYS A 60 1.05 3.86 -9.41
C LYS A 60 1.95 4.18 -8.24
N ILE A 61 3.24 3.99 -8.44
CA ILE A 61 4.27 4.27 -7.44
C ILE A 61 5.22 5.32 -8.02
N ASN A 62 5.43 6.40 -7.27
CA ASN A 62 6.44 7.39 -7.57
C ASN A 62 7.53 7.28 -6.51
N GLU A 63 8.62 6.59 -6.85
CA GLU A 63 9.77 6.41 -5.98
C GLU A 63 10.47 7.73 -5.64
N VAL A 64 10.50 8.73 -6.53
CA VAL A 64 11.17 10.00 -6.26
C VAL A 64 10.50 10.75 -5.12
N THR A 65 9.16 10.76 -5.09
CA THR A 65 8.39 11.46 -4.05
C THR A 65 7.93 10.56 -2.92
N GLY A 66 7.98 9.24 -3.09
CA GLY A 66 7.38 8.25 -2.19
C GLY A 66 5.85 8.17 -2.27
N SER A 67 5.24 8.69 -3.34
CA SER A 67 3.77 8.68 -3.49
C SER A 67 3.28 7.36 -4.04
N VAL A 68 2.20 6.83 -3.47
CA VAL A 68 1.54 5.62 -3.92
C VAL A 68 0.06 5.94 -4.15
N LEU A 69 -0.45 5.58 -5.32
CA LEU A 69 -1.86 5.66 -5.68
C LEU A 69 -2.36 4.23 -5.92
N ILE A 70 -3.43 3.86 -5.24
CA ILE A 70 -4.08 2.55 -5.34
C ILE A 70 -5.52 2.79 -5.78
N GLU A 71 -5.94 2.18 -6.88
CA GLU A 71 -7.31 2.19 -7.39
C GLU A 71 -7.82 0.75 -7.41
N TYR A 72 -8.98 0.52 -6.82
CA TYR A 72 -9.53 -0.81 -6.60
C TYR A 72 -11.04 -0.82 -6.72
N ASP A 73 -11.59 -2.01 -6.92
CA ASP A 73 -13.03 -2.24 -6.94
C ASP A 73 -13.55 -2.40 -5.50
N ALA A 74 -14.28 -1.40 -5.03
CA ALA A 74 -14.81 -1.35 -3.67
C ALA A 74 -15.83 -2.47 -3.38
N GLU A 75 -16.45 -3.07 -4.39
CA GLU A 75 -17.36 -4.20 -4.20
C GLU A 75 -16.57 -5.51 -4.07
N LYS A 76 -15.52 -5.67 -4.88
CA LYS A 76 -14.67 -6.89 -4.86
C LYS A 76 -13.77 -6.99 -3.65
N ILE A 77 -13.33 -5.87 -3.07
CA ILE A 77 -12.43 -5.88 -1.90
C ILE A 77 -13.03 -6.63 -0.71
N THR A 78 -14.37 -6.70 -0.60
CA THR A 78 -15.07 -7.47 0.44
C THR A 78 -14.75 -8.96 0.42
N ARG A 79 -14.33 -9.48 -0.75
CA ARG A 79 -13.98 -10.89 -0.97
C ARG A 79 -12.51 -11.19 -0.71
N ASN A 80 -11.66 -10.16 -0.58
CA ASN A 80 -10.24 -10.27 -0.29
C ASN A 80 -9.95 -9.76 1.13
N PRO A 81 -9.80 -10.66 2.12
CA PRO A 81 -9.59 -10.25 3.52
C PRO A 81 -8.34 -9.39 3.72
N GLU A 82 -7.29 -9.64 2.95
CA GLU A 82 -6.02 -8.93 3.09
C GLU A 82 -6.12 -7.49 2.60
N LEU A 83 -6.70 -7.27 1.42
CA LEU A 83 -6.94 -5.92 0.91
C LEU A 83 -7.95 -5.17 1.77
N ARG A 84 -8.97 -5.85 2.29
CA ARG A 84 -9.95 -5.22 3.19
C ARG A 84 -9.28 -4.71 4.46
N GLU A 85 -8.37 -5.48 5.06
CA GLU A 85 -7.59 -5.05 6.22
C GLU A 85 -6.71 -3.84 5.88
N ILE A 86 -6.03 -3.86 4.73
CA ILE A 86 -5.21 -2.74 4.25
C ILE A 86 -6.07 -1.48 4.08
N GLU A 87 -7.23 -1.60 3.45
CA GLU A 87 -8.17 -0.49 3.29
C GLU A 87 -8.62 0.06 4.64
N GLU A 88 -9.05 -0.79 5.57
CA GLU A 88 -9.53 -0.39 6.89
C GLU A 88 -8.44 0.36 7.67
N GLU A 89 -7.19 -0.11 7.65
CA GLU A 89 -6.06 0.55 8.30
C GLU A 89 -5.72 1.91 7.67
N LEU A 90 -5.69 1.99 6.33
CA LEU A 90 -5.45 3.25 5.63
C LEU A 90 -6.60 4.25 5.83
N LYS A 91 -7.85 3.78 5.84
CA LYS A 91 -9.03 4.60 6.13
C LYS A 91 -8.97 5.23 7.51
N LYS A 92 -8.61 4.46 8.55
CA LYS A 92 -8.44 4.98 9.93
C LYS A 92 -7.41 6.10 9.99
N LYS A 93 -6.36 6.02 9.16
CA LYS A 93 -5.32 7.05 9.07
C LYS A 93 -5.77 8.31 8.33
N ALA A 94 -6.67 8.20 7.35
CA ALA A 94 -7.22 9.34 6.62
C ALA A 94 -8.20 10.20 7.45
N SER A 95 -8.81 9.62 8.49
CA SER A 95 -9.77 10.29 9.37
C SER A 95 -9.14 10.91 10.62
N LYS A 96 -7.81 10.91 10.74
CA LYS A 96 -7.05 11.58 11.80
C LYS A 96 -6.52 12.92 11.30
#